data_AF-A0A8K1D679-F1
#
_entry.id   AF-A0A8K1D679-F1
#
_cell.length_a   1.000
_cell.length_b   1.000
_cell.length_c   1.000
_cell.angle_alpha   90.00
_cell.angle_beta   90.00
_cell.angle_gamma   90.00
#
_symmetry.space_group_name_H-M   'P 1'
#
loop_
_entity.id
_entity.type
_entity.pdbx_description
1 polymer ?
#
loop_
_entity_poly.entity_id
_entity_poly.type
_entity_poly.pdbx_seq_one_letter_code
_entity_poly.pdbx_strand_id
1 'polypeptide(L)'
;VCLSPLLQQRVPEVARVLPVDSRNYYGGNWASFSFSGLLSWIKENQQKTDLSDECEDWRKLILEDEEAIPLSSKDRTIQHVEDFCFG
;
A
#
# COMPACT_ATOMS: atom_id res chain seq x y z
N VAL A 1 5.01 16.75 6.54
CA VAL A 1 4.31 16.88 5.25
C VAL A 1 2.94 17.44 5.54
N CYS A 2 2.76 18.74 5.30
CA CYS A 2 1.50 19.44 5.57
C CYS A 2 0.48 19.05 4.50
N LEU A 3 -0.67 18.52 4.90
CA LEU A 3 -1.83 18.44 4.02
C LEU A 3 -2.27 19.88 3.70
N SER A 4 -2.50 20.17 2.42
CA SER A 4 -2.99 21.47 1.96
C SER A 4 -4.32 21.82 2.65
N PRO A 5 -4.54 23.07 3.12
CA PRO A 5 -5.76 23.43 3.87
C PRO A 5 -7.07 23.30 3.08
N LEU A 6 -6.99 23.18 1.74
CA LEU A 6 -8.14 23.21 0.85
C LEU A 6 -8.91 21.87 0.74
N LEU A 7 -8.39 20.77 1.31
CA LEU A 7 -9.10 19.48 1.39
C LEU A 7 -9.79 19.25 2.74
N GLN A 8 -9.69 20.19 3.68
CA GLN A 8 -10.32 20.08 5.01
C GLN A 8 -11.76 20.63 5.04
N GLN A 9 -12.43 20.77 3.88
CA GLN A 9 -13.81 21.25 3.86
C GLN A 9 -14.80 20.09 4.00
N ARG A 10 -15.26 19.94 5.25
CA ARG A 10 -16.56 19.37 5.66
C ARG A 10 -16.67 17.84 5.60
N VAL A 11 -15.86 17.16 6.41
CA VAL A 11 -16.26 15.86 6.98
C VAL A 11 -17.05 16.15 8.27
N PRO A 12 -18.30 15.65 8.43
CA PRO A 12 -19.01 15.79 9.70
C PRO A 12 -18.20 15.15 10.84
N GLU A 13 -18.12 15.86 11.96
CA GLU A 13 -17.08 15.73 13.00
C GLU A 13 -17.07 14.40 13.78
N VAL A 14 -17.92 13.42 13.45
CA VAL A 14 -17.90 12.09 14.11
C VAL A 14 -18.30 10.97 13.14
N ALA A 15 -17.47 10.72 12.12
CA ALA A 15 -17.49 9.44 11.40
C ALA A 15 -16.46 8.49 12.04
N ARG A 16 -16.82 7.23 12.29
CA ARG A 16 -15.82 6.22 12.67
C ARG A 16 -15.01 5.88 11.43
N VAL A 17 -13.76 6.34 11.39
CA VAL A 17 -12.83 6.07 10.29
C VAL A 17 -11.85 4.99 10.73
N LEU A 18 -11.68 3.96 9.90
CA LEU A 18 -10.64 2.95 10.06
C LEU A 18 -9.65 3.09 8.90
N PRO A 19 -8.57 3.89 9.06
CA PRO A 19 -7.53 3.97 8.05
C PRO A 19 -6.64 2.72 8.11
N VAL A 20 -6.51 2.02 6.99
CA VAL A 20 -5.63 0.85 6.84
C VAL A 20 -4.71 1.09 5.65
N ASP A 21 -3.45 0.70 5.80
CA ASP A 21 -2.46 0.64 4.73
C ASP A 21 -1.88 -0.79 4.72
N SER A 22 -1.66 -1.36 3.54
CA SER A 22 -1.08 -2.71 3.41
C SER A 22 0.42 -2.72 3.67
N ARG A 23 1.06 -1.56 3.65
CA ARG A 23 2.50 -1.40 3.87
C ARG A 23 2.79 -1.16 5.35
N ASN A 24 4.00 -1.54 5.78
CA ASN A 24 4.49 -1.30 7.14
C ASN A 24 4.92 0.17 7.39
N TYR A 25 4.49 1.10 6.54
CA TYR A 25 4.81 2.52 6.61
C TYR A 25 3.67 3.36 6.04
N TYR A 26 3.58 4.62 6.47
CA TYR A 26 2.54 5.54 6.02
C TYR A 26 2.98 6.38 4.83
N GLY A 27 2.00 6.85 4.05
CA GLY A 27 2.18 7.81 2.96
C GLY A 27 2.18 7.19 1.57
N GLY A 28 2.17 5.85 1.45
CA GLY A 28 2.17 5.17 0.16
C GLY A 28 3.30 5.68 -0.74
N ASN A 29 2.98 6.08 -1.97
CA ASN A 29 3.95 6.64 -2.93
C ASN A 29 4.46 8.05 -2.57
N TRP A 30 3.93 8.66 -1.50
CA TRP A 30 4.38 9.94 -0.94
C TRP A 30 5.25 9.77 0.30
N ALA A 31 5.55 8.53 0.69
CA ALA A 31 6.40 8.24 1.84
C ALA A 31 7.85 8.69 1.61
N SER A 32 8.52 9.07 2.69
CA SER A 32 9.96 9.31 2.73
C SER A 32 10.64 8.22 3.56
N PHE A 33 11.84 7.80 3.17
CA PHE A 33 12.58 6.73 3.83
C PHE A 33 13.94 7.21 4.36
N SER A 34 14.46 6.56 5.39
CA SER A 34 15.89 6.59 5.70
C SER A 34 16.68 5.93 4.57
N PHE A 35 18.00 6.11 4.52
CA PHE A 35 18.82 5.49 3.48
C PHE A 35 18.68 3.95 3.45
N SER A 36 18.77 3.30 4.61
CA SER A 36 18.55 1.85 4.71
C SER A 36 17.12 1.45 4.36
N GLY A 37 16.13 2.26 4.73
CA GLY A 37 14.73 2.02 4.36
C GLY A 37 14.50 2.10 2.84
N LEU A 38 15.15 3.06 2.18
CA LEU A 38 15.08 3.20 0.73
C LEU A 38 15.71 2.00 0.01
N LEU A 39 16.86 1.51 0.49
CA LEU A 39 17.50 0.31 -0.08
C LEU A 39 16.60 -0.93 0.06
N SER A 40 15.95 -1.13 1.20
CA SER A 40 14.97 -2.20 1.39
C SER A 40 13.79 -2.04 0.42
N TRP A 41 13.25 -0.82 0.30
CA TRP A 41 12.14 -0.53 -0.60
C TRP A 41 12.51 -0.78 -2.07
N ILE A 42 13.70 -0.36 -2.52
CA ILE A 42 14.21 -0.64 -3.87
C ILE A 42 14.27 -2.15 -4.11
N LYS A 43 14.86 -2.90 -3.16
CA LYS A 43 14.99 -4.36 -3.25
C LYS A 43 13.62 -5.04 -3.38
N GLU A 44 12.63 -4.64 -2.58
CA GLU A 44 11.26 -5.17 -2.67
C GLU A 44 10.63 -4.92 -4.06
N ASN A 45 10.81 -3.71 -4.61
CA ASN A 45 10.24 -3.33 -5.91
C ASN A 45 10.98 -3.93 -7.12
N GLN A 46 12.26 -4.29 -6.98
CA GLN A 46 13.03 -5.01 -8.00
C GLN A 46 12.79 -6.52 -7.95
N GLN A 47 12.71 -7.10 -6.74
CA GLN A 47 12.59 -8.54 -6.58
C GLN A 47 11.22 -9.10 -6.93
N LYS A 48 10.20 -8.24 -7.15
CA LYS A 48 8.80 -8.54 -7.55
C LYS A 48 8.49 -10.01 -7.41
N THR A 49 8.55 -10.50 -6.18
CA THR A 49 8.44 -11.91 -5.93
C THR A 49 7.03 -12.29 -6.34
N ASP A 50 6.88 -13.37 -7.11
CA ASP A 50 5.59 -14.03 -7.36
C ASP A 50 4.99 -14.64 -6.06
N LEU A 51 5.31 -14.06 -4.91
CA LEU A 51 4.71 -14.39 -3.64
C LEU A 51 3.37 -13.65 -3.54
N SER A 52 2.33 -14.36 -3.93
CA SER A 52 1.24 -14.54 -2.99
C SER A 52 0.47 -15.78 -3.42
N ASP A 53 0.83 -16.93 -2.84
CA ASP A 53 -0.20 -17.92 -2.52
C ASP A 53 -1.11 -17.22 -1.51
N GLU A 54 -2.06 -16.42 -2.02
CA GLU A 54 -3.10 -15.85 -1.19
C GLU A 54 -3.88 -17.02 -0.62
N CYS A 55 -3.83 -17.14 0.69
CA CYS A 55 -4.68 -18.06 1.40
C CYS A 55 -6.13 -17.62 1.13
N GLU A 56 -6.82 -18.34 0.26
CA GLU A 56 -8.22 -18.08 -0.11
C GLU A 56 -9.22 -18.40 1.01
N ASP A 57 -8.77 -18.47 2.26
CA ASP A 57 -9.59 -18.77 3.43
C ASP A 57 -10.72 -17.76 3.64
N TRP A 58 -10.55 -16.52 3.18
CA TRP A 58 -11.61 -15.51 3.20
C TRP A 58 -12.83 -15.90 2.36
N ARG A 59 -12.67 -16.75 1.33
CA ARG A 59 -13.79 -17.22 0.50
C ARG A 59 -14.82 -18.02 1.29
N LYS A 60 -14.38 -18.66 2.39
CA LYS A 60 -15.27 -19.42 3.29
C LYS A 60 -16.19 -18.51 4.12
N LEU A 61 -15.93 -17.21 4.14
CA LEU A 61 -16.68 -16.22 4.91
C LEU A 61 -17.81 -15.56 4.10
N ILE A 62 -17.87 -15.78 2.78
CA ILE A 62 -18.88 -15.21 1.90
C ILE A 62 -20.22 -15.92 2.14
N LEU A 63 -21.29 -15.17 2.39
CA LEU A 63 -22.65 -15.69 2.54
C LEU A 63 -23.33 -15.93 1.18
N GLU A 64 -24.46 -16.66 1.15
CA GLU A 64 -25.13 -17.10 -0.08
C GLU A 64 -25.54 -15.95 -1.03
N ASP A 65 -25.87 -14.78 -0.48
CA ASP A 65 -26.28 -13.58 -1.23
C ASP A 65 -25.18 -12.51 -1.34
N GLU A 66 -23.94 -12.86 -0.97
CA GLU A 66 -22.79 -11.97 -1.04
C GLU A 66 -21.87 -12.30 -2.21
N GLU A 67 -21.28 -11.27 -2.81
CA GLU A 67 -20.23 -11.42 -3.83
C GLU A 67 -18.99 -10.66 -3.38
N ALA A 68 -17.83 -11.29 -3.52
CA ALA A 68 -16.57 -10.67 -3.17
C ALA A 68 -15.91 -10.01 -4.37
N ILE A 69 -15.44 -8.78 -4.17
CA ILE A 69 -14.60 -8.07 -5.13
C ILE A 69 -13.16 -8.12 -4.61
N PRO A 70 -12.27 -8.92 -5.22
CA PRO A 70 -10.89 -9.02 -4.77
C PRO A 70 -10.17 -7.68 -4.98
N LEU A 71 -9.42 -7.26 -3.97
CA LEU A 71 -8.54 -6.10 -4.08
C LEU A 71 -7.20 -6.51 -4.71
N SER A 72 -6.45 -5.51 -5.16
CA SER A 72 -5.12 -5.77 -5.72
C SER A 72 -4.19 -6.32 -4.62
N SER A 73 -3.72 -7.54 -4.83
CA SER A 73 -2.78 -8.23 -3.94
C SER A 73 -1.36 -7.67 -4.01
N LYS A 74 -1.03 -6.98 -5.10
CA LYS A 74 0.30 -6.43 -5.35
C LYS A 74 0.23 -5.06 -6.00
N ASP A 75 0.98 -4.12 -5.44
CA ASP A 75 1.19 -2.82 -6.05
C ASP A 75 2.05 -2.93 -7.32
N ARG A 76 1.59 -2.34 -8.42
CA ARG A 76 2.28 -2.31 -9.72
C ARG A 76 2.55 -0.89 -10.21
N THR A 77 2.38 0.11 -9.35
CA THR A 77 2.52 1.53 -9.70
C THR A 77 3.96 1.94 -9.94
N ILE A 78 4.93 1.22 -9.38
CA ILE A 78 6.37 1.47 -9.53
C ILE A 78 7.00 0.44 -10.47
N GLN A 79 7.72 0.92 -11.47
CA GLN A 79 8.34 0.12 -12.54
C GLN A 79 9.71 0.70 -12.91
N HIS A 80 10.55 -0.11 -13.55
CA HIS A 80 11.89 0.30 -14.03
C HIS A 80 12.77 0.93 -12.93
N VAL A 81 12.84 0.29 -11.77
CA VAL A 81 13.67 0.76 -10.66
C VAL A 81 15.14 0.45 -10.95
N GLU A 82 15.94 1.49 -11.14
CA GLU A 82 17.39 1.43 -11.35
C GLU A 82 18.13 2.11 -10.19
N ASP A 83 19.21 1.50 -9.71
CA ASP A 83 20.09 2.05 -8.69
C ASP A 83 21.56 1.98 -9.13
N PHE A 84 22.28 3.10 -8.98
CA PHE A 84 23.69 3.21 -9.34
C PHE A 84 24.49 3.76 -8.15
N CYS A 85 25.62 3.13 -7.84
CA CYS A 85 26.57 3.60 -6.82
C CYS A 85 27.92 3.91 -7.49
N PHE A 86 28.39 5.15 -7.37
CA PHE A 86 29.66 5.61 -7.97
C PHE A 86 30.72 5.99 -6.92
N GLY A 87 30.47 5.65 -5.65
CA GLY A 87 31.34 5.94 -4.51
C GLY A 87 32.44 4.91 -4.30
#